data_AF-A0A1Y4L967-F1
#
_entry.id   AF-A0A1Y4L967-F1
#
_cell.length_a   1.000
_cell.length_b   1.000
_cell.length_c   1.000
_cell.angle_alpha   90.00
_cell.angle_beta   90.00
_cell.angle_gamma   90.00
#
_symmetry.space_group_name_H-M   'P 1'
#
loop_
_entity.id
_entity.type
_entity.pdbx_description
1 polymer ?
#
loop_
_entity_poly.entity_id
_entity_poly.type
_entity_poly.pdbx_seq_one_letter_code
_entity_poly.pdbx_strand_id
1 'polypeptide(L)'
;MYNKVRSISIDGFKTDYIQLQDLEGGQDDIWFIVDDKFLSKKIVNYRNFTPGAQQKEKHKWLKRHADIEMEISVSSDLPNASRKIHLPNGQVLSNSRENLSKGVEGFLKIIDLFETPKTGCYIAAAILTGFHAAAIRERVPSLRVWICCSSDNQTLKDIFKEISKAVVLKTKLEKRKYKIHRKRVLDYQRYLRKDRLEAGFSDFSRVKIHGIKGIRISVPYTNTFALVMNANAGQVREATPYLENAAAIFLNCGRAEPAPLRLTSNDLFGFHPDVLAQFKQAAPYISAMLRQWWEAFDSDKLECEWAKEMEYRARGAFTISDKRIVRLEIESQAMRLQLLYQVLLDFIEWSVFFGLLSEENAAHYQSVAQQVFAPESPISKPTAILRQANAPDVFLAIMRKLAADHSDSIVPEGQECVKHKNFFGAWRTISDVRYLVMEEDAWVQWFSKEVKHMKEVVSPKLDSGNQRSAFLRPLGESALIKKSGDNPRYRYDLFKNGTREKTYVVAIPADSLQAPAA
;
A
#
# COMPACT_ATOMS: atom_id res chain seq x y z
N MET A 1 -31.73 -7.09 49.35
CA MET A 1 -32.10 -5.91 48.54
C MET A 1 -30.86 -5.46 47.82
N TYR A 2 -30.82 -5.52 46.48
CA TYR A 2 -29.64 -5.11 45.73
C TYR A 2 -29.66 -3.60 45.51
N ASN A 3 -28.57 -2.94 45.87
CA ASN A 3 -28.37 -1.49 45.77
C ASN A 3 -28.52 -1.01 44.33
N LYS A 4 -29.24 0.10 44.15
CA LYS A 4 -29.48 0.72 42.86
C LYS A 4 -28.16 1.13 42.21
N VAL A 5 -27.90 0.62 41.01
CA VAL A 5 -26.69 0.91 40.25
C VAL A 5 -27.00 2.01 39.23
N ARG A 6 -26.31 3.16 39.27
CA ARG A 6 -26.48 4.20 38.23
C ARG A 6 -25.69 3.80 37.00
N SER A 7 -26.26 3.87 35.78
CA SER A 7 -25.51 3.55 34.55
C SER A 7 -25.38 4.71 33.56
N ILE A 8 -24.24 4.72 32.85
CA ILE A 8 -23.97 5.59 31.68
C ILE A 8 -23.66 4.71 30.48
N SER A 9 -24.50 4.78 29.44
CA SER A 9 -24.22 4.15 28.13
C SER A 9 -23.60 5.17 27.17
N ILE A 10 -22.57 4.75 26.44
CA ILE A 10 -22.01 5.51 25.31
C ILE A 10 -22.04 4.68 24.04
N ASP A 11 -23.05 4.93 23.21
CA ASP A 11 -23.37 4.09 22.05
C ASP A 11 -22.23 3.99 21.02
N GLY A 12 -21.43 5.06 20.86
CA GLY A 12 -20.26 5.04 19.97
C GLY A 12 -19.10 4.16 20.45
N PHE A 13 -19.07 3.79 21.74
CA PHE A 13 -18.00 2.98 22.34
C PHE A 13 -18.50 1.70 23.02
N LYS A 14 -19.81 1.42 22.98
CA LYS A 14 -20.48 0.25 23.60
C LYS A 14 -20.03 -0.04 25.04
N THR A 15 -19.64 1.00 25.76
CA THR A 15 -19.07 0.89 27.11
C THR A 15 -20.09 1.43 28.09
N ASP A 16 -20.51 0.58 29.02
CA ASP A 16 -21.40 0.97 30.11
C ASP A 16 -20.57 1.19 31.36
N TYR A 17 -20.86 2.28 32.06
CA TYR A 17 -20.26 2.57 33.37
C TYR A 17 -21.34 2.42 34.42
N ILE A 18 -20.97 1.86 35.57
CA ILE A 18 -21.87 1.72 36.69
C ILE A 18 -21.29 2.32 37.97
N GLN A 19 -22.12 3.03 38.74
CA GLN A 19 -21.79 3.42 40.10
C GLN A 19 -22.39 2.39 41.07
N LEU A 20 -21.53 1.73 41.86
CA LEU A 20 -21.99 0.86 42.93
C LEU A 20 -22.20 1.71 44.18
N GLN A 21 -23.46 1.87 44.62
CA GLN A 21 -23.75 2.45 45.94
C GLN A 21 -23.61 1.35 47.01
N ASP A 22 -22.82 1.64 48.04
CA ASP A 22 -22.55 0.84 49.25
C ASP A 22 -21.99 -0.58 49.06
N LEU A 23 -20.67 -0.68 49.10
CA LEU A 23 -19.98 -1.77 49.80
C LEU A 23 -19.22 -1.12 50.96
N GLU A 24 -19.82 -1.20 52.16
CA GLU A 24 -19.18 -0.93 53.46
C GLU A 24 -18.59 0.48 53.65
N GLY A 25 -19.46 1.47 53.84
CA GLY A 25 -19.12 2.65 54.67
C GLY A 25 -18.02 3.58 54.17
N GLY A 26 -17.76 3.65 52.86
CA GLY A 26 -16.77 4.56 52.28
C GLY A 26 -17.43 5.60 51.37
N GLN A 27 -17.31 6.88 51.73
CA GLN A 27 -17.44 7.99 50.79
C GLN A 27 -16.41 7.80 49.67
N ASP A 28 -16.84 7.42 48.47
CA ASP A 28 -16.22 7.86 47.22
C ASP A 28 -17.08 7.49 46.00
N ASP A 29 -17.31 8.47 45.11
CA ASP A 29 -18.03 8.35 43.85
C ASP A 29 -17.27 7.49 42.82
N ILE A 30 -17.07 6.19 43.09
CA ILE A 30 -16.29 5.30 42.23
C ILE A 30 -17.20 4.66 41.16
N TRP A 31 -16.88 4.94 39.91
CA TRP A 31 -17.54 4.39 38.74
C TRP A 31 -16.71 3.26 38.13
N PHE A 32 -17.36 2.15 37.81
CA PHE A 32 -16.75 0.95 37.25
C PHE A 32 -17.16 0.74 35.79
N ILE A 33 -16.22 0.25 34.97
CA ILE A 33 -16.53 -0.19 33.61
C ILE A 33 -17.21 -1.56 33.67
N VAL A 34 -18.32 -1.70 32.96
CA VAL A 34 -19.00 -2.98 32.72
C VAL A 34 -18.38 -3.63 31.48
N ASP A 35 -17.18 -4.18 31.66
CA ASP A 35 -16.47 -4.95 30.64
C ASP A 35 -16.75 -6.47 30.78
N ASP A 36 -16.24 -7.25 29.83
CA ASP A 36 -16.41 -8.71 29.86
C ASP A 36 -15.75 -9.37 31.08
N LYS A 37 -14.72 -8.74 31.65
CA LYS A 37 -14.05 -9.21 32.87
C LYS A 37 -14.96 -9.01 34.09
N PHE A 38 -15.66 -7.88 34.17
CA PHE A 38 -16.66 -7.60 35.18
C PHE A 38 -17.85 -8.53 35.03
N LEU A 39 -18.41 -8.64 33.83
CA LEU A 39 -19.59 -9.47 33.55
C LEU A 39 -19.32 -10.96 33.73
N SER A 40 -18.14 -11.46 33.39
CA SER A 40 -17.78 -12.86 33.64
C SER A 40 -17.68 -13.24 35.13
N LYS A 41 -17.55 -12.25 36.02
CA LYS A 41 -17.66 -12.47 37.48
C LYS A 41 -19.12 -12.45 37.97
N LYS A 42 -20.06 -11.92 37.20
CA LYS A 42 -21.46 -11.69 37.59
C LYS A 42 -22.45 -12.59 36.87
N ILE A 43 -22.11 -13.05 35.66
CA ILE A 43 -22.94 -13.91 34.81
C ILE A 43 -22.19 -15.21 34.57
N VAL A 44 -22.80 -16.32 34.99
CA VAL A 44 -22.23 -17.67 34.83
C VAL A 44 -22.05 -17.97 33.33
N ASN A 45 -20.89 -18.53 32.96
CA ASN A 45 -20.53 -18.91 31.59
C ASN A 45 -20.50 -17.78 30.55
N TYR A 46 -20.48 -16.51 30.96
CA TYR A 46 -20.52 -15.35 30.04
C TYR A 46 -19.44 -15.38 28.95
N ARG A 47 -18.21 -15.85 29.27
CA ARG A 47 -17.12 -15.95 28.28
C ARG A 47 -17.36 -16.98 27.19
N ASN A 48 -18.23 -17.95 27.42
CA ASN A 48 -18.53 -19.02 26.48
C ASN A 48 -19.70 -18.67 25.55
N PHE A 49 -20.35 -17.52 25.76
CA PHE A 49 -21.41 -17.03 24.90
C PHE A 49 -20.84 -16.49 23.58
N THR A 50 -21.61 -16.61 22.50
CA THR A 50 -21.33 -15.90 21.25
C THR A 50 -21.40 -14.38 21.47
N PRO A 51 -20.72 -13.55 20.67
CA PRO A 51 -20.72 -12.09 20.85
C PRO A 51 -22.13 -11.47 20.91
N GLY A 52 -23.07 -11.97 20.10
CA GLY A 52 -24.47 -11.53 20.16
C GLY A 52 -25.20 -11.92 21.45
N ALA A 53 -24.92 -13.12 21.98
CA ALA A 53 -25.47 -13.57 23.26
C ALA A 53 -24.85 -12.82 24.45
N GLN A 54 -23.55 -12.49 24.38
CA GLN A 54 -22.87 -11.64 25.36
C GLN A 54 -23.53 -10.27 25.46
N GLN A 55 -23.79 -9.60 24.33
CA GLN A 55 -24.51 -8.33 24.32
C GLN A 55 -25.93 -8.44 24.90
N LYS A 56 -26.67 -9.50 24.56
CA LYS A 56 -28.04 -9.71 25.06
C LYS A 56 -28.07 -9.91 26.57
N GLU A 57 -27.18 -10.75 27.11
CA GLU A 57 -27.11 -11.00 28.56
C GLU A 57 -26.55 -9.80 29.33
N LYS A 58 -25.61 -9.04 28.75
CA LYS A 58 -25.17 -7.74 29.27
C LYS A 58 -26.36 -6.78 29.44
N HIS A 59 -27.17 -6.61 28.39
CA HIS A 59 -28.33 -5.71 28.43
C HIS A 59 -29.37 -6.14 29.47
N LYS A 60 -29.61 -7.46 29.57
CA LYS A 60 -30.53 -8.04 30.55
C LYS A 60 -30.03 -7.87 31.98
N TRP A 61 -28.72 -7.99 32.21
CA TRP A 61 -28.11 -7.75 33.51
C TRP A 61 -28.24 -6.28 33.91
N LEU A 62 -27.92 -5.35 33.00
CA LEU A 62 -28.07 -3.90 33.24
C LEU A 62 -29.51 -3.54 33.59
N LYS A 63 -30.50 -4.00 32.81
CA LYS A 63 -31.93 -3.76 33.09
C LYS A 63 -32.42 -4.28 34.44
N ARG A 64 -31.81 -5.35 34.96
CA ARG A 64 -32.22 -5.97 36.22
C ARG A 64 -31.56 -5.35 37.44
N HIS A 65 -30.37 -4.79 37.27
CA HIS A 65 -29.52 -4.39 38.39
C HIS A 65 -29.15 -2.91 38.38
N ALA A 66 -29.45 -2.16 37.32
CA ALA A 66 -29.12 -0.75 37.19
C ALA A 66 -30.33 0.13 36.84
N ASP A 67 -30.40 1.28 37.50
CA ASP A 67 -31.22 2.42 37.12
C ASP A 67 -30.39 3.30 36.17
N ILE A 68 -30.81 3.40 34.90
CA ILE A 68 -30.11 4.21 33.90
C ILE A 68 -30.34 5.69 34.23
N GLU A 69 -29.34 6.34 34.82
CA GLU A 69 -29.40 7.76 35.20
C GLU A 69 -29.17 8.67 33.99
N MET A 70 -28.28 8.25 33.07
CA MET A 70 -27.94 9.07 31.91
C MET A 70 -27.49 8.24 30.71
N GLU A 71 -28.14 8.44 29.57
CA GLU A 71 -27.68 7.90 28.28
C GLU A 71 -27.01 9.01 27.47
N ILE A 72 -25.79 8.74 26.99
CA ILE A 72 -24.98 9.71 26.24
C ILE A 72 -24.46 9.07 24.96
N SER A 73 -25.14 9.34 23.85
CA SER A 73 -24.59 8.98 22.54
C SER A 73 -23.47 9.96 22.15
N VAL A 74 -22.26 9.43 22.01
CA VAL A 74 -21.10 10.15 21.45
C VAL A 74 -20.77 9.52 20.11
N SER A 75 -20.83 10.30 19.03
CA SER A 75 -20.34 9.84 17.73
C SER A 75 -18.85 9.53 17.82
N SER A 76 -18.43 8.38 17.27
CA SER A 76 -17.02 8.07 17.02
C SER A 76 -16.45 9.01 15.95
N ASP A 77 -17.29 9.46 15.02
CA ASP A 77 -16.93 10.36 13.93
C ASP A 77 -17.13 11.82 14.36
N LEU A 78 -16.04 12.45 14.79
CA LEU A 78 -16.04 13.79 15.37
C LEU A 78 -15.42 14.81 14.42
N PRO A 79 -16.05 16.00 14.25
CA PRO A 79 -15.59 16.99 13.30
C PRO A 79 -14.19 17.53 13.63
N ASN A 80 -13.30 17.53 12.63
CA ASN A 80 -11.91 17.99 12.76
C ASN A 80 -11.77 19.54 12.72
N ALA A 81 -12.72 20.22 12.07
CA ALA A 81 -12.71 21.67 11.88
C ALA A 81 -14.05 22.34 12.25
N SER A 82 -14.05 23.67 12.25
CA SER A 82 -15.28 24.48 12.23
C SER A 82 -15.85 24.53 10.81
N ARG A 83 -17.16 24.75 10.69
CA ARG A 83 -17.79 25.06 9.39
C ARG A 83 -17.42 26.43 8.85
N LYS A 84 -16.86 27.30 9.70
CA LYS A 84 -16.40 28.64 9.32
C LYS A 84 -14.88 28.70 9.42
N ILE A 85 -14.26 29.51 8.57
CA ILE A 85 -12.82 29.77 8.61
C ILE A 85 -12.57 30.85 9.65
N HIS A 86 -11.72 30.57 10.63
CA HIS A 86 -11.33 31.53 11.65
C HIS A 86 -9.87 31.92 11.41
N LEU A 87 -9.64 33.19 11.09
CA LEU A 87 -8.30 33.72 10.87
C LEU A 87 -7.63 34.14 12.20
N PRO A 88 -6.29 34.19 12.26
CA PRO A 88 -5.56 34.60 13.46
C PRO A 88 -5.88 36.04 13.94
N ASN A 89 -6.30 36.90 13.02
CA ASN A 89 -6.71 38.28 13.30
C ASN A 89 -8.14 38.39 13.86
N GLY A 90 -8.82 37.27 14.13
CA GLY A 90 -10.18 37.22 14.67
C GLY A 90 -11.29 37.30 13.62
N GLN A 91 -10.96 37.53 12.34
CA GLN A 91 -11.95 37.52 11.26
C GLN A 91 -12.51 36.12 11.03
N VAL A 92 -13.78 36.08 10.65
CA VAL A 92 -14.50 34.84 10.32
C VAL A 92 -14.93 34.90 8.86
N LEU A 93 -14.44 33.98 8.05
CA LEU A 93 -14.75 33.90 6.63
C LEU A 93 -15.73 32.75 6.34
N SER A 94 -16.47 32.88 5.24
CA SER A 94 -17.30 31.82 4.68
C SER A 94 -16.44 30.81 3.90
N ASN A 95 -16.97 29.60 3.72
CA ASN A 95 -16.38 28.58 2.85
C ASN A 95 -16.70 28.87 1.37
N SER A 96 -16.29 30.04 0.87
CA SER A 96 -16.41 30.36 -0.55
C SER A 96 -15.47 29.49 -1.39
N ARG A 97 -15.77 29.35 -2.68
CA ARG A 97 -14.90 28.63 -3.64
C ARG A 97 -13.45 29.14 -3.58
N GLU A 98 -13.25 30.45 -3.56
CA GLU A 98 -11.93 31.08 -3.47
C GLU A 98 -11.17 30.67 -2.19
N ASN A 99 -11.85 30.67 -1.04
CA ASN A 99 -11.23 30.29 0.23
C ASN A 99 -10.90 28.78 0.28
N LEU A 100 -11.75 27.94 -0.31
CA LEU A 100 -11.51 26.51 -0.41
C LEU A 100 -10.36 26.22 -1.39
N SER A 101 -10.26 26.96 -2.50
CA SER A 101 -9.14 26.89 -3.46
C SER A 101 -7.80 27.20 -2.79
N LYS A 102 -7.72 28.30 -1.99
CA LYS A 102 -6.54 28.59 -1.14
C LYS A 102 -6.21 27.43 -0.19
N GLY A 103 -7.22 26.72 0.29
CA GLY A 103 -7.07 25.54 1.14
C GLY A 103 -6.49 24.34 0.38
N VAL A 104 -6.93 24.08 -0.85
CA VAL A 104 -6.39 23.01 -1.71
C VAL A 104 -4.94 23.30 -2.06
N GLU A 105 -4.65 24.49 -2.59
CA GLU A 105 -3.29 24.90 -2.97
C GLU A 105 -2.34 24.89 -1.76
N GLY A 106 -2.79 25.41 -0.62
CA GLY A 106 -2.02 25.40 0.61
C GLY A 106 -1.75 24.00 1.16
N PHE A 107 -2.71 23.07 0.99
CA PHE A 107 -2.56 21.69 1.44
C PHE A 107 -1.60 20.90 0.54
N LEU A 108 -1.78 20.96 -0.78
CA LEU A 108 -0.96 20.20 -1.73
C LEU A 108 0.51 20.63 -1.73
N LYS A 109 0.83 21.87 -1.33
CA LYS A 109 2.21 22.32 -1.04
C LYS A 109 2.96 21.48 -0.02
N ILE A 110 2.28 20.63 0.76
CA ILE A 110 2.96 19.65 1.61
C ILE A 110 3.81 18.66 0.79
N ILE A 111 3.43 18.41 -0.47
CA ILE A 111 4.17 17.58 -1.44
C ILE A 111 5.55 18.20 -1.71
N ASP A 112 5.60 19.52 -1.82
CA ASP A 112 6.81 20.31 -2.10
C ASP A 112 7.53 20.79 -0.83
N LEU A 113 7.03 20.44 0.35
CA LEU A 113 7.60 20.91 1.61
C LEU A 113 8.95 20.26 1.91
N PHE A 114 9.12 19.01 1.51
CA PHE A 114 10.33 18.22 1.76
C PHE A 114 11.14 18.08 0.47
N GLU A 115 12.47 18.04 0.59
CA GLU A 115 13.34 17.86 -0.58
C GLU A 115 13.05 16.57 -1.35
N THR A 116 12.59 15.54 -0.65
CA THR A 116 12.10 14.29 -1.26
C THR A 116 10.57 14.35 -1.40
N PRO A 117 10.01 14.36 -2.63
CA PRO A 117 8.56 14.41 -2.85
C PRO A 117 7.79 13.26 -2.19
N LYS A 118 8.45 12.10 -2.04
CA LYS A 118 7.91 10.91 -1.37
C LYS A 118 7.34 11.23 0.02
N THR A 119 8.05 12.02 0.82
CA THR A 119 7.61 12.37 2.18
C THR A 119 6.31 13.17 2.15
N GLY A 120 6.27 14.21 1.33
CA GLY A 120 5.10 15.06 1.18
C GLY A 120 3.90 14.30 0.63
N CYS A 121 4.10 13.49 -0.42
CA CYS A 121 3.08 12.61 -0.99
C CYS A 121 2.52 11.61 0.03
N TYR A 122 3.39 10.92 0.80
CA TYR A 122 2.95 9.95 1.80
C TYR A 122 2.12 10.63 2.90
N ILE A 123 2.55 11.80 3.38
CA ILE A 123 1.83 12.55 4.40
C ILE A 123 0.49 13.06 3.87
N ALA A 124 0.46 13.67 2.68
CA ALA A 124 -0.76 14.17 2.04
C ALA A 124 -1.80 13.06 1.86
N ALA A 125 -1.38 11.98 1.20
CA ALA A 125 -2.24 10.84 0.94
C ALA A 125 -2.73 10.17 2.24
N ALA A 126 -1.85 10.03 3.24
CA ALA A 126 -2.23 9.51 4.54
C ALA A 126 -3.29 10.39 5.22
N ILE A 127 -3.14 11.71 5.21
CA ILE A 127 -4.14 12.62 5.79
C ILE A 127 -5.50 12.47 5.09
N LEU A 128 -5.53 12.51 3.76
CA LEU A 128 -6.76 12.40 2.98
C LEU A 128 -7.46 11.05 3.19
N THR A 129 -6.70 9.97 3.14
CA THR A 129 -7.18 8.60 3.41
C THR A 129 -7.65 8.48 4.86
N GLY A 130 -6.93 9.13 5.79
CA GLY A 130 -7.25 9.16 7.22
C GLY A 130 -8.62 9.72 7.52
N PHE A 131 -9.13 10.63 6.68
CA PHE A 131 -10.42 11.29 6.85
C PHE A 131 -11.59 10.39 6.39
N HIS A 132 -11.31 9.29 5.70
CA HIS A 132 -12.30 8.27 5.31
C HIS A 132 -11.81 6.85 5.66
N ALA A 133 -10.92 6.74 6.65
CA ALA A 133 -10.22 5.50 6.97
C ALA A 133 -11.16 4.39 7.47
N ALA A 134 -12.26 4.74 8.13
CA ALA A 134 -13.26 3.76 8.58
C ALA A 134 -13.88 3.02 7.39
N ALA A 135 -14.40 3.75 6.40
CA ALA A 135 -15.01 3.16 5.21
C ALA A 135 -14.03 2.29 4.40
N ILE A 136 -12.80 2.76 4.21
CA ILE A 136 -11.77 1.96 3.51
C ILE A 136 -11.41 0.71 4.30
N ARG A 137 -11.35 0.76 5.64
CA ARG A 137 -11.04 -0.41 6.47
C ARG A 137 -12.13 -1.45 6.50
N GLU A 138 -13.39 -1.09 6.30
CA GLU A 138 -14.45 -2.08 6.10
C GLU A 138 -14.19 -2.94 4.85
N ARG A 139 -13.55 -2.37 3.83
CA ARG A 139 -13.13 -3.06 2.61
C ARG A 139 -11.79 -3.77 2.75
N VAL A 140 -10.84 -3.13 3.42
CA VAL A 140 -9.47 -3.61 3.62
C VAL A 140 -9.11 -3.57 5.11
N PRO A 141 -9.53 -4.58 5.91
CA PRO A 141 -9.40 -4.56 7.37
C PRO A 141 -7.95 -4.45 7.89
N SER A 142 -6.98 -4.93 7.10
CA SER A 142 -5.55 -4.88 7.39
C SER A 142 -4.92 -3.51 7.14
N LEU A 143 -5.62 -2.59 6.47
CA LEU A 143 -5.10 -1.26 6.19
C LEU A 143 -4.88 -0.50 7.50
N ARG A 144 -3.70 0.12 7.63
CA ARG A 144 -3.42 1.15 8.62
C ARG A 144 -2.78 2.33 7.92
N VAL A 145 -3.36 3.51 8.11
CA VAL A 145 -2.92 4.77 7.49
C VAL A 145 -1.85 5.42 8.37
N TRP A 146 -0.83 4.63 8.72
CA TRP A 146 0.17 4.99 9.71
C TRP A 146 1.51 5.19 9.05
N ILE A 147 2.21 6.25 9.47
CA ILE A 147 3.57 6.56 9.09
C ILE A 147 4.42 6.54 10.36
N CYS A 148 5.63 5.99 10.31
CA CYS A 148 6.61 6.11 11.37
C CYS A 148 7.90 6.76 10.87
N CYS A 149 8.49 7.58 11.75
CA CYS A 149 9.77 8.20 11.52
C CYS A 149 10.52 8.42 12.84
N SER A 150 11.82 8.59 12.73
CA SER A 150 12.69 8.90 13.87
C SER A 150 13.56 10.08 13.49
N SER A 151 13.57 11.10 14.35
CA SER A 151 14.39 12.29 14.18
C SER A 151 14.59 13.01 15.51
N ASP A 152 15.84 13.31 15.83
CA ASP A 152 16.19 14.15 16.97
C ASP A 152 16.13 15.64 16.63
N ASN A 153 15.98 15.99 15.34
CA ASN A 153 15.90 17.37 14.87
C ASN A 153 14.62 18.06 15.38
N GLN A 154 14.81 19.11 16.18
CA GLN A 154 13.73 19.89 16.75
C GLN A 154 12.88 20.60 15.69
N THR A 155 13.50 21.06 14.59
CA THR A 155 12.81 21.69 13.47
C THR A 155 11.82 20.73 12.80
N LEU A 156 12.22 19.47 12.58
CA LEU A 156 11.32 18.45 12.04
C LEU A 156 10.15 18.16 12.99
N LYS A 157 10.42 18.05 14.30
CA LYS A 157 9.35 17.91 15.32
C LYS A 157 8.34 19.06 15.23
N ASP A 158 8.82 20.28 15.01
CA ASP A 158 7.95 21.45 14.91
C ASP A 158 7.20 21.48 13.56
N ILE A 159 7.81 21.06 12.45
CA ILE A 159 7.12 20.88 11.16
C ILE A 159 5.95 19.91 11.29
N PHE A 160 6.15 18.71 11.87
CA PHE A 160 5.06 17.75 12.06
C PHE A 160 3.95 18.28 12.96
N LYS A 161 4.30 19.05 14.01
CA LYS A 161 3.28 19.74 14.82
C LYS A 161 2.49 20.71 13.96
N GLU A 162 3.14 21.55 13.15
CA GLU A 162 2.47 22.53 12.29
C GLU A 162 1.54 21.87 11.26
N ILE A 163 1.96 20.76 10.65
CA ILE A 163 1.09 19.91 9.82
C ILE A 163 -0.15 19.47 10.61
N SER A 164 0.06 18.90 11.82
CA SER A 164 -1.04 18.51 12.71
C SER A 164 -1.96 19.69 13.04
N LYS A 165 -1.41 20.90 13.23
CA LYS A 165 -2.20 22.10 13.53
C LYS A 165 -3.08 22.53 12.37
N ALA A 166 -2.59 22.43 11.13
CA ALA A 166 -3.33 22.80 9.92
C ALA A 166 -4.45 21.81 9.59
N VAL A 167 -4.21 20.51 9.81
CA VAL A 167 -5.15 19.44 9.43
C VAL A 167 -6.28 19.27 10.45
N VAL A 168 -5.99 19.45 11.75
CA VAL A 168 -6.98 19.27 12.83
C VAL A 168 -6.99 20.49 13.75
N LEU A 169 -8.07 21.28 13.70
CA LEU A 169 -8.19 22.51 14.51
C LEU A 169 -8.87 22.28 15.86
N LYS A 170 -9.95 21.48 15.91
CA LYS A 170 -10.77 21.35 17.11
C LYS A 170 -10.17 20.37 18.12
N THR A 171 -9.86 20.89 19.31
CA THR A 171 -9.36 20.07 20.43
C THR A 171 -10.36 19.87 21.57
N LYS A 172 -11.45 20.63 21.56
CA LYS A 172 -12.52 20.57 22.56
C LYS A 172 -13.86 20.71 21.85
N LEU A 173 -14.81 19.86 22.24
CA LEU A 173 -16.20 19.90 21.79
C LEU A 173 -17.08 19.89 23.02
N GLU A 174 -18.02 20.83 23.09
CA GLU A 174 -18.92 20.97 24.24
C GLU A 174 -20.36 20.76 23.78
N LYS A 175 -21.08 19.92 24.52
CA LYS A 175 -22.51 19.61 24.35
C LYS A 175 -23.18 19.77 25.70
N ARG A 176 -24.51 19.83 25.71
CA ARG A 176 -25.30 20.05 26.94
C ARG A 176 -24.93 19.09 28.09
N LYS A 177 -24.74 17.80 27.79
CA LYS A 177 -24.49 16.76 28.80
C LYS A 177 -23.01 16.40 29.01
N TYR A 178 -22.13 16.76 28.07
CA TYR A 178 -20.74 16.32 28.11
C TYR A 178 -19.80 17.25 27.33
N LYS A 179 -18.51 17.10 27.61
CA LYS A 179 -17.40 17.76 26.93
C LYS A 179 -16.38 16.73 26.46
N ILE A 180 -16.05 16.74 25.17
CA ILE A 180 -14.97 15.93 24.61
C ILE A 180 -13.71 16.78 24.56
N HIS A 181 -12.59 16.20 25.00
CA HIS A 181 -11.27 16.73 24.78
C HIS A 181 -10.50 15.75 23.91
N ARG A 182 -10.01 16.17 22.73
CA ARG A 182 -9.22 15.34 21.82
C ARG A 182 -8.02 16.14 21.34
N LYS A 183 -6.81 15.79 21.76
CA LYS A 183 -5.60 16.48 21.32
C LYS A 183 -5.18 15.98 19.93
N ARG A 184 -4.73 16.88 19.07
CA ARG A 184 -4.14 16.51 17.77
C ARG A 184 -2.70 15.98 17.88
N VAL A 185 -1.99 16.39 18.94
CA VAL A 185 -0.63 15.93 19.26
C VAL A 185 -0.64 15.18 20.59
N LEU A 186 -0.24 13.91 20.54
CA LEU A 186 -0.05 13.00 21.65
C LEU A 186 1.45 12.94 21.98
N ASP A 187 1.95 13.97 22.66
CA ASP A 187 3.35 14.06 23.09
C ASP A 187 3.51 13.49 24.50
N TYR A 188 3.97 12.23 24.60
CA TYR A 188 4.10 11.49 25.85
C TYR A 188 5.23 12.02 26.75
N GLN A 189 6.21 12.75 26.19
CA GLN A 189 7.29 13.34 26.97
C GLN A 189 6.81 14.51 27.85
N ARG A 190 5.80 15.28 27.41
CA ARG A 190 5.26 16.42 28.17
C ARG A 190 4.53 16.04 29.45
N TYR A 191 4.13 14.78 29.59
CA TYR A 191 3.29 14.30 30.68
C TYR A 191 4.05 13.53 31.76
N LEU A 192 5.37 13.36 31.60
CA LEU A 192 6.27 12.86 32.64
C LEU A 192 6.45 13.83 33.83
N ARG A 193 5.83 15.02 33.81
CA ARG A 193 6.12 16.13 34.74
C ARG A 193 5.02 16.43 35.77
N LYS A 194 4.01 15.56 35.95
CA LYS A 194 2.91 15.81 36.91
C LYS A 194 2.50 14.52 37.63
N ASP A 195 3.13 14.23 38.76
CA ASP A 195 2.71 13.25 39.80
C ASP A 195 2.27 11.86 39.32
N ARG A 196 2.64 11.49 38.08
CA ARG A 196 2.27 10.27 37.39
C ARG A 196 3.51 9.68 36.77
N LEU A 197 3.72 8.38 37.01
CA LEU A 197 4.86 7.64 36.48
C LEU A 197 4.81 7.59 34.95
N GLU A 198 3.63 7.48 34.34
CA GLU A 198 3.46 7.47 32.87
C GLU A 198 2.12 8.10 32.43
N ALA A 199 2.10 8.67 31.22
CA ALA A 199 0.90 9.19 30.59
C ALA A 199 0.13 8.08 29.87
N GLY A 200 -1.20 8.06 30.01
CA GLY A 200 -2.07 7.14 29.28
C GLY A 200 -2.80 7.82 28.12
N PHE A 201 -3.37 7.03 27.21
CA PHE A 201 -4.10 7.55 26.05
C PHE A 201 -5.25 8.50 26.43
N SER A 202 -5.94 8.20 27.53
CA SER A 202 -7.04 9.03 28.07
C SER A 202 -6.61 10.44 28.51
N ASP A 203 -5.31 10.70 28.68
CA ASP A 203 -4.78 12.04 28.97
C ASP A 203 -4.76 12.96 27.74
N PHE A 204 -4.97 12.39 26.55
CA PHE A 204 -5.02 13.10 25.26
C PHE A 204 -6.41 13.14 24.66
N SER A 205 -7.19 12.06 24.78
CA SER A 205 -8.51 11.94 24.17
C SER A 205 -9.51 11.35 25.16
N ARG A 206 -10.48 12.15 25.61
CA ARG A 206 -11.48 11.72 26.59
C ARG A 206 -12.82 12.44 26.51
N VAL A 207 -13.87 11.77 26.95
CA VAL A 207 -15.16 12.37 27.31
C VAL A 207 -15.17 12.72 28.79
N LYS A 208 -15.60 13.95 29.12
CA LYS A 208 -15.96 14.38 30.46
C LYS A 208 -17.47 14.61 30.51
N ILE A 209 -18.16 13.94 31.42
CA ILE A 209 -19.61 14.07 31.59
C ILE A 209 -19.89 15.14 32.64
N HIS A 210 -20.88 16.01 32.39
CA HIS A 210 -21.24 17.05 33.35
C HIS A 210 -21.88 16.43 34.60
N GLY A 211 -21.49 16.91 35.78
CA GLY A 211 -21.97 16.38 37.06
C GLY A 211 -21.26 15.11 37.55
N ILE A 212 -20.41 14.47 36.72
CA ILE A 212 -19.75 13.21 37.07
C ILE A 212 -18.23 13.42 37.16
N LYS A 213 -17.66 13.08 38.32
CA LYS A 213 -16.21 13.16 38.60
C LYS A 213 -15.57 11.77 38.47
N GLY A 214 -14.24 11.74 38.29
CA GLY A 214 -13.45 10.49 38.32
C GLY A 214 -13.43 9.66 37.03
N ILE A 215 -14.49 9.68 36.21
CA ILE A 215 -14.53 8.86 34.99
C ILE A 215 -13.60 9.41 33.90
N ARG A 216 -12.80 8.52 33.31
CA ARG A 216 -11.94 8.78 32.16
C ARG A 216 -12.30 7.84 31.01
N ILE A 217 -13.07 8.35 30.07
CA ILE A 217 -13.55 7.57 28.93
C ILE A 217 -12.73 7.94 27.72
N SER A 218 -11.86 7.04 27.26
CA SER A 218 -11.05 7.26 26.05
C SER A 218 -11.93 7.39 24.81
N VAL A 219 -11.63 8.38 23.96
CA VAL A 219 -12.31 8.57 22.67
C VAL A 219 -11.35 8.19 21.54
N PRO A 220 -11.69 7.22 20.68
CA PRO A 220 -10.89 6.86 19.53
C PRO A 220 -10.83 8.00 18.51
N TYR A 221 -9.77 7.96 17.73
CA TYR A 221 -9.60 8.75 16.53
C TYR A 221 -10.22 7.95 15.38
N THR A 222 -11.33 8.46 14.86
CA THR A 222 -12.01 7.94 13.67
C THR A 222 -12.05 9.06 12.64
N ASN A 223 -11.76 8.73 11.38
CA ASN A 223 -11.85 9.63 10.23
C ASN A 223 -11.14 10.98 10.48
N THR A 224 -9.91 10.89 10.98
CA THR A 224 -9.13 12.04 11.46
C THR A 224 -7.62 11.76 11.38
N PHE A 225 -6.84 12.69 11.89
CA PHE A 225 -5.39 12.63 11.94
C PHE A 225 -4.86 12.84 13.37
N ALA A 226 -3.83 12.07 13.74
CA ALA A 226 -3.12 12.21 15.00
C ALA A 226 -1.60 12.21 14.80
N LEU A 227 -0.90 13.11 15.51
CA LEU A 227 0.55 13.05 15.66
C LEU A 227 0.89 12.44 17.02
N VAL A 228 1.53 11.28 17.04
CA VAL A 228 1.98 10.58 18.24
C VAL A 228 3.48 10.78 18.37
N MET A 229 3.95 11.28 19.51
CA MET A 229 5.36 11.59 19.74
C MET A 229 5.88 10.95 21.01
N ASN A 230 7.11 10.41 20.94
CA ASN A 230 7.87 9.95 22.10
C ASN A 230 7.16 8.87 22.92
N ALA A 231 6.25 8.10 22.31
CA ALA A 231 5.51 7.04 22.98
C ALA A 231 6.39 5.78 23.08
N ASN A 232 6.52 5.19 24.26
CA ASN A 232 7.20 3.89 24.40
C ASN A 232 6.34 2.75 23.79
N ALA A 233 6.89 1.54 23.68
CA ALA A 233 6.16 0.41 23.09
C ALA A 233 4.85 0.05 23.82
N GLY A 234 4.78 0.25 25.14
CA GLY A 234 3.56 0.06 25.93
C GLY A 234 2.47 1.05 25.55
N GLN A 235 2.84 2.34 25.50
CA GLN A 235 1.95 3.45 25.13
C GLN A 235 1.47 3.37 23.68
N VAL A 236 2.34 2.92 22.77
CA VAL A 236 1.94 2.63 21.38
C VAL A 236 0.89 1.53 21.34
N ARG A 237 1.12 0.39 22.02
CA ARG A 237 0.14 -0.71 22.10
C ARG A 237 -1.18 -0.27 22.72
N GLU A 238 -1.15 0.59 23.74
CA GLU A 238 -2.36 1.18 24.33
C GLU A 238 -3.12 2.04 23.32
N ALA A 239 -2.42 2.86 22.53
CA ALA A 239 -3.03 3.80 21.59
C ALA A 239 -3.52 3.12 20.30
N THR A 240 -2.90 2.01 19.86
CA THR A 240 -3.18 1.30 18.60
C THR A 240 -4.68 1.09 18.34
N PRO A 241 -5.48 0.48 19.25
CA PRO A 241 -6.91 0.24 19.02
C PRO A 241 -7.72 1.52 18.79
N TYR A 242 -7.27 2.64 19.37
CA TYR A 242 -7.92 3.93 19.26
C TYR A 242 -7.51 4.72 18.01
N LEU A 243 -6.50 4.27 17.26
CA LEU A 243 -5.96 4.96 16.08
C LEU A 243 -6.24 4.21 14.77
N GLU A 244 -6.86 3.03 14.82
CA GLU A 244 -6.95 2.16 13.66
C GLU A 244 -7.80 2.75 12.52
N ASN A 245 -8.84 3.52 12.84
CA ASN A 245 -9.69 4.23 11.88
C ASN A 245 -9.23 5.67 11.63
N ALA A 246 -7.94 5.95 11.81
CA ALA A 246 -7.38 7.28 11.60
C ALA A 246 -6.03 7.21 10.89
N ALA A 247 -5.61 8.34 10.34
CA ALA A 247 -4.23 8.55 9.98
C ALA A 247 -3.41 8.89 11.23
N ALA A 248 -2.21 8.32 11.32
CA ALA A 248 -1.30 8.60 12.42
C ALA A 248 0.14 8.74 11.95
N ILE A 249 0.85 9.73 12.48
CA ILE A 249 2.31 9.81 12.36
C ILE A 249 2.91 9.50 13.73
N PHE A 250 3.75 8.47 13.77
CA PHE A 250 4.53 8.07 14.94
C PHE A 250 5.94 8.63 14.82
N LEU A 251 6.25 9.66 15.59
CA LEU A 251 7.55 10.32 15.62
C LEU A 251 8.29 9.98 16.91
N ASN A 252 9.45 9.33 16.77
CA ASN A 252 10.26 8.83 17.90
C ASN A 252 9.47 7.92 18.85
N CYS A 253 8.62 7.05 18.29
CA CYS A 253 7.84 6.11 19.07
C CYS A 253 8.43 4.69 19.02
N GLY A 254 8.05 3.87 20.01
CA GLY A 254 8.26 2.43 19.98
C GLY A 254 7.52 1.76 18.81
N ARG A 255 7.77 0.46 18.63
CA ARG A 255 7.20 -0.31 17.52
C ARG A 255 5.68 -0.36 17.60
N ALA A 256 5.01 0.01 16.51
CA ALA A 256 3.57 -0.16 16.31
C ALA A 256 3.29 -1.41 15.45
N GLU A 257 2.18 -2.09 15.75
CA GLU A 257 1.72 -3.25 14.98
C GLU A 257 0.25 -3.06 14.54
N PRO A 258 -0.08 -3.34 13.27
CA PRO A 258 0.81 -3.74 12.18
C PRO A 258 1.78 -2.60 11.78
N ALA A 259 2.89 -2.96 11.13
CA ALA A 259 3.99 -2.03 10.85
C ALA A 259 3.51 -0.81 10.03
N PRO A 260 3.78 0.43 10.49
CA PRO A 260 3.53 1.65 9.72
C PRO A 260 4.42 1.76 8.47
N LEU A 261 4.06 2.65 7.54
CA LEU A 261 4.95 3.07 6.46
C LEU A 261 6.13 3.84 7.07
N ARG A 262 7.36 3.45 6.72
CA ARG A 262 8.55 4.06 7.31
C ARG A 262 9.11 5.17 6.42
N LEU A 263 9.27 6.35 6.99
CA LEU A 263 10.11 7.41 6.42
C LEU A 263 11.50 7.32 7.06
N THR A 264 12.53 7.26 6.22
CA THR A 264 13.94 7.16 6.61
C THR A 264 14.54 8.54 6.86
N SER A 265 15.76 8.58 7.42
CA SER A 265 16.50 9.83 7.58
C SER A 265 16.76 10.53 6.23
N ASN A 266 16.94 9.78 5.14
CA ASN A 266 17.11 10.34 3.80
C ASN A 266 15.83 10.99 3.29
N ASP A 267 14.67 10.37 3.54
CA ASP A 267 13.36 10.94 3.18
C ASP A 267 13.09 12.27 3.94
N LEU A 268 13.78 12.50 5.07
CA LEU A 268 13.59 13.64 5.97
C LEU A 268 14.82 14.56 6.05
N PHE A 269 15.77 14.44 5.12
CA PHE A 269 17.06 15.13 5.18
C PHE A 269 16.92 16.66 5.13
N GLY A 270 16.02 17.16 4.30
CA GLY A 270 15.81 18.59 4.07
C GLY A 270 14.35 18.98 3.85
N PHE A 271 14.08 20.28 3.96
CA PHE A 271 12.77 20.88 3.76
C PHE A 271 12.91 22.32 3.24
N HIS A 272 11.86 22.84 2.62
CA HIS A 272 11.81 24.20 2.07
C HIS A 272 11.14 25.18 3.06
N PRO A 273 11.88 26.12 3.69
CA PRO A 273 11.33 27.01 4.71
C PRO A 273 10.23 27.94 4.19
N ASP A 274 10.34 28.41 2.94
CA ASP A 274 9.34 29.30 2.33
C ASP A 274 8.00 28.57 2.11
N VAL A 275 8.07 27.30 1.69
CA VAL A 275 6.89 26.43 1.56
C VAL A 275 6.24 26.20 2.93
N LEU A 276 7.04 25.98 3.97
CA LEU A 276 6.53 25.87 5.35
C LEU A 276 5.82 27.16 5.81
N ALA A 277 6.36 28.33 5.49
CA ALA A 277 5.76 29.60 5.85
C ALA A 277 4.40 29.79 5.15
N GLN A 278 4.33 29.49 3.86
CA GLN A 278 3.09 29.53 3.08
C GLN A 278 2.06 28.52 3.62
N PHE A 279 2.48 27.30 3.94
CA PHE A 279 1.63 26.28 4.54
C PHE A 279 1.01 26.75 5.86
N LYS A 280 1.81 27.38 6.73
CA LYS A 280 1.32 27.94 8.01
C LYS A 280 0.28 29.03 7.79
N GLN A 281 0.50 29.91 6.83
CA GLN A 281 -0.48 30.96 6.48
C GLN A 281 -1.78 30.37 5.94
N ALA A 282 -1.69 29.28 5.18
CA ALA A 282 -2.84 28.60 4.62
C ALA A 282 -3.63 27.73 5.63
N ALA A 283 -3.10 27.49 6.84
CA ALA A 283 -3.66 26.54 7.80
C ALA A 283 -5.18 26.69 8.09
N PRO A 284 -5.76 27.89 8.26
CA PRO A 284 -7.21 28.03 8.44
C PRO A 284 -8.02 27.57 7.22
N TYR A 285 -7.51 27.81 6.01
CA TYR A 285 -8.13 27.43 4.74
C TYR A 285 -7.99 25.92 4.50
N ILE A 286 -6.81 25.36 4.78
CA ILE A 286 -6.54 23.91 4.72
C ILE A 286 -7.55 23.16 5.57
N SER A 287 -7.74 23.58 6.82
CA SER A 287 -8.67 22.89 7.71
C SER A 287 -10.12 22.94 7.23
N ALA A 288 -10.55 24.04 6.62
CA ALA A 288 -11.90 24.17 6.07
C ALA A 288 -12.08 23.36 4.78
N MET A 289 -11.06 23.32 3.93
CA MET A 289 -11.05 22.46 2.75
C MET A 289 -11.10 20.98 3.15
N LEU A 290 -10.27 20.55 4.11
CA LEU A 290 -10.28 19.16 4.58
C LEU A 290 -11.59 18.80 5.30
N ARG A 291 -12.30 19.79 5.85
CA ARG A 291 -13.66 19.59 6.33
C ARG A 291 -14.62 19.31 5.18
N GLN A 292 -14.51 20.06 4.08
CA GLN A 292 -15.33 19.83 2.89
C GLN A 292 -15.05 18.45 2.28
N TRP A 293 -13.79 18.01 2.23
CA TRP A 293 -13.41 16.66 1.84
C TRP A 293 -14.05 15.60 2.75
N TRP A 294 -13.94 15.76 4.08
CA TRP A 294 -14.57 14.85 5.05
C TRP A 294 -16.10 14.79 4.92
N GLU A 295 -16.76 15.88 4.52
CA GLU A 295 -18.22 15.95 4.26
C GLU A 295 -18.57 15.69 2.79
N ALA A 296 -17.65 15.22 1.95
CA ALA A 296 -17.87 15.12 0.49
C ALA A 296 -18.92 14.07 0.10
N PHE A 297 -19.20 13.11 0.98
CA PHE A 297 -20.18 12.05 0.75
C PHE A 297 -21.47 12.35 1.50
N ASP A 298 -22.58 12.47 0.76
CA ASP A 298 -23.90 12.81 1.32
C ASP A 298 -24.52 11.66 2.14
N SER A 299 -23.94 10.45 2.10
CA SER A 299 -24.38 9.31 2.90
C SER A 299 -23.29 8.26 3.07
N ASP A 300 -23.37 7.48 4.15
CA ASP A 300 -22.50 6.32 4.42
C ASP A 300 -22.49 5.32 3.25
N LYS A 301 -23.62 5.20 2.53
CA LYS A 301 -23.72 4.33 1.35
C LYS A 301 -22.80 4.81 0.22
N LEU A 302 -22.80 6.11 -0.07
CA LEU A 302 -21.94 6.69 -1.10
C LEU A 302 -20.47 6.59 -0.72
N GLU A 303 -20.13 6.82 0.56
CA GLU A 303 -18.76 6.65 1.06
C GLU A 303 -18.31 5.18 0.96
N CYS A 304 -19.20 4.22 1.24
CA CYS A 304 -18.92 2.79 1.04
C CYS A 304 -18.70 2.41 -0.43
N GLU A 305 -19.51 2.96 -1.34
CA GLU A 305 -19.35 2.76 -2.79
C GLU A 305 -18.02 3.35 -3.29
N TRP A 306 -17.67 4.55 -2.84
CA TRP A 306 -16.38 5.17 -3.10
C TRP A 306 -15.22 4.33 -2.56
N ALA A 307 -15.29 3.86 -1.31
CA ALA A 307 -14.24 3.03 -0.72
C ALA A 307 -14.05 1.71 -1.48
N LYS A 308 -15.14 1.13 -2.01
CA LYS A 308 -15.09 -0.05 -2.89
C LYS A 308 -14.41 0.26 -4.21
N GLU A 309 -14.67 1.41 -4.80
CA GLU A 309 -14.02 1.85 -6.04
C GLU A 309 -12.52 2.08 -5.82
N MET A 310 -12.12 2.72 -4.72
CA MET A 310 -10.70 2.90 -4.35
C MET A 310 -9.99 1.56 -4.18
N GLU A 311 -10.63 0.59 -3.51
CA GLU A 311 -10.12 -0.79 -3.41
C GLU A 311 -9.95 -1.43 -4.80
N TYR A 312 -10.96 -1.29 -5.67
CA TYR A 312 -10.95 -1.86 -7.01
C TYR A 312 -9.81 -1.28 -7.87
N ARG A 313 -9.68 0.05 -7.93
CA ARG A 313 -8.59 0.73 -8.65
C ARG A 313 -7.21 0.33 -8.12
N ALA A 314 -7.05 0.30 -6.79
CA ALA A 314 -5.79 -0.09 -6.17
C ALA A 314 -5.42 -1.55 -6.49
N ARG A 315 -6.39 -2.47 -6.52
CA ARG A 315 -6.17 -3.86 -6.94
C ARG A 315 -5.84 -3.98 -8.43
N GLY A 316 -6.47 -3.14 -9.27
CA GLY A 316 -6.23 -3.10 -10.71
C GLY A 316 -4.78 -2.77 -11.10
N ALA A 317 -4.01 -2.15 -10.20
CA ALA A 317 -2.59 -1.86 -10.40
C ALA A 317 -1.68 -3.11 -10.39
N PHE A 318 -2.18 -4.28 -9.96
CA PHE A 318 -1.40 -5.52 -9.88
C PHE A 318 -1.77 -6.46 -11.05
N THR A 319 -0.80 -6.83 -11.90
CA THR A 319 -1.03 -7.77 -13.00
C THR A 319 -1.08 -9.23 -12.51
N ILE A 320 -1.95 -10.04 -13.12
CA ILE A 320 -2.21 -11.46 -12.76
C ILE A 320 -0.96 -12.36 -12.90
N SER A 321 0.11 -11.88 -13.55
CA SER A 321 1.35 -12.60 -13.81
C SER A 321 2.49 -12.35 -12.81
N ASP A 322 2.30 -11.47 -11.82
CA ASP A 322 3.30 -11.31 -10.77
C ASP A 322 3.29 -12.55 -9.86
N LYS A 323 4.35 -13.36 -9.90
CA LYS A 323 4.48 -14.64 -9.16
C LYS A 323 4.38 -14.50 -7.62
N ARG A 324 4.20 -13.28 -7.12
CA ARG A 324 3.84 -12.95 -5.74
C ARG A 324 2.36 -13.21 -5.42
N ILE A 325 1.54 -13.47 -6.43
CA ILE A 325 0.11 -13.79 -6.30
C ILE A 325 -0.07 -15.31 -6.22
N VAL A 326 0.50 -15.95 -5.19
CA VAL A 326 0.12 -17.31 -4.80
C VAL A 326 -0.08 -17.30 -3.29
N ARG A 327 -1.35 -17.20 -2.88
CA ARG A 327 -1.94 -17.10 -1.52
C ARG A 327 -2.09 -15.68 -0.93
N LEU A 328 -3.33 -15.17 -1.03
CA LEU A 328 -4.12 -14.44 -0.01
C LEU A 328 -3.59 -13.21 0.75
N GLU A 329 -2.36 -12.73 0.52
CA GLU A 329 -1.93 -11.42 1.00
C GLU A 329 -1.27 -10.68 -0.16
N ILE A 330 -1.98 -9.74 -0.80
CA ILE A 330 -1.29 -8.65 -1.47
C ILE A 330 -0.31 -8.11 -0.43
N GLU A 331 0.99 -8.02 -0.73
CA GLU A 331 1.98 -7.46 0.20
C GLU A 331 1.35 -6.22 0.85
N SER A 332 1.07 -6.31 2.16
CA SER A 332 0.15 -5.38 2.85
C SER A 332 0.60 -3.92 2.68
N GLN A 333 1.89 -3.72 2.41
CA GLN A 333 2.51 -2.46 2.09
C GLN A 333 2.24 -1.98 0.66
N ALA A 334 2.35 -2.83 -0.36
CA ALA A 334 2.11 -2.44 -1.75
C ALA A 334 0.64 -2.06 -1.98
N MET A 335 -0.29 -2.84 -1.43
CA MET A 335 -1.73 -2.50 -1.45
C MET A 335 -2.00 -1.17 -0.75
N ARG A 336 -1.38 -0.97 0.42
CA ARG A 336 -1.50 0.29 1.18
C ARG A 336 -1.02 1.47 0.34
N LEU A 337 0.15 1.37 -0.29
CA LEU A 337 0.68 2.44 -1.13
C LEU A 337 -0.23 2.75 -2.32
N GLN A 338 -0.78 1.72 -2.97
CA GLN A 338 -1.72 1.93 -4.07
C GLN A 338 -3.04 2.56 -3.61
N LEU A 339 -3.59 2.17 -2.45
CA LEU A 339 -4.76 2.83 -1.89
C LEU A 339 -4.51 4.31 -1.58
N LEU A 340 -3.36 4.62 -0.96
CA LEU A 340 -2.96 6.01 -0.70
C LEU A 340 -2.86 6.81 -2.01
N TYR A 341 -2.30 6.21 -3.05
CA TYR A 341 -2.19 6.84 -4.37
C TYR A 341 -3.56 7.13 -4.98
N GLN A 342 -4.46 6.14 -5.01
CA GLN A 342 -5.80 6.32 -5.59
C GLN A 342 -6.60 7.41 -4.86
N VAL A 343 -6.54 7.45 -3.53
CA VAL A 343 -7.22 8.51 -2.75
C VAL A 343 -6.62 9.89 -3.02
N LEU A 344 -5.29 10.00 -3.20
CA LEU A 344 -4.66 11.27 -3.55
C LEU A 344 -5.09 11.75 -4.95
N LEU A 345 -5.13 10.85 -5.94
CA LEU A 345 -5.62 11.17 -7.28
C LEU A 345 -7.09 11.60 -7.27
N ASP A 346 -7.94 10.86 -6.56
CA ASP A 346 -9.37 11.15 -6.44
C ASP A 346 -9.61 12.52 -5.79
N PHE A 347 -8.82 12.88 -4.77
CA PHE A 347 -8.86 14.22 -4.18
C PHE A 347 -8.43 15.33 -5.17
N ILE A 348 -7.42 15.07 -6.01
CA ILE A 348 -6.98 16.04 -7.03
C ILE A 348 -8.09 16.21 -8.09
N GLU A 349 -8.67 15.10 -8.57
CA GLU A 349 -9.80 15.11 -9.53
C GLU A 349 -11.01 15.83 -8.94
N TRP A 350 -11.36 15.53 -7.68
CA TRP A 350 -12.40 16.23 -6.92
C TRP A 350 -12.12 17.74 -6.87
N SER A 351 -10.87 18.13 -6.61
CA SER A 351 -10.50 19.55 -6.54
C SER A 351 -10.67 20.27 -7.88
N VAL A 352 -10.34 19.62 -9.00
CA VAL A 352 -10.56 20.16 -10.35
C VAL A 352 -12.06 20.24 -10.66
N PHE A 353 -12.81 19.17 -10.38
CA PHE A 353 -14.25 19.11 -10.64
C PHE A 353 -15.02 20.23 -9.94
N PHE A 354 -14.66 20.58 -8.70
CA PHE A 354 -15.26 21.69 -7.96
C PHE A 354 -14.68 23.08 -8.31
N GLY A 355 -13.73 23.16 -9.24
CA GLY A 355 -13.07 24.40 -9.65
C GLY A 355 -12.21 25.01 -8.55
N LEU A 356 -11.60 24.18 -7.69
CA LEU A 356 -10.73 24.58 -6.59
C LEU A 356 -9.24 24.53 -6.97
N LEU A 357 -8.90 23.75 -7.99
CA LEU A 357 -7.55 23.58 -8.51
C LEU A 357 -7.58 23.69 -10.05
N SER A 358 -6.60 24.36 -10.64
CA SER A 358 -6.45 24.41 -12.10
C SER A 358 -5.99 23.06 -12.66
N GLU A 359 -6.33 22.77 -13.92
CA GLU A 359 -5.89 21.56 -14.60
C GLU A 359 -4.35 21.45 -14.69
N GLU A 360 -3.66 22.57 -14.88
CA GLU A 360 -2.19 22.62 -14.92
C GLU A 360 -1.58 22.19 -13.58
N ASN A 361 -2.05 22.75 -12.47
CA ASN A 361 -1.57 22.38 -11.14
C ASN A 361 -1.96 20.93 -10.80
N ALA A 362 -3.15 20.48 -11.20
CA ALA A 362 -3.58 19.10 -11.03
C ALA A 362 -2.65 18.12 -11.76
N ALA A 363 -2.34 18.38 -13.03
CA ALA A 363 -1.42 17.57 -13.83
C ALA A 363 -0.02 17.50 -13.21
N HIS A 364 0.48 18.62 -12.65
CA HIS A 364 1.73 18.65 -11.91
C HIS A 364 1.70 17.69 -10.71
N TYR A 365 0.72 17.83 -9.81
CA TYR A 365 0.64 16.97 -8.61
C TYR A 365 0.36 15.51 -8.94
N GLN A 366 -0.42 15.22 -9.98
CA GLN A 366 -0.65 13.86 -10.48
C GLN A 366 0.67 13.24 -10.97
N SER A 367 1.47 13.97 -11.73
CA SER A 367 2.78 13.52 -12.22
C SER A 367 3.74 13.23 -11.06
N VAL A 368 3.82 14.14 -10.06
CA VAL A 368 4.65 13.92 -8.86
C VAL A 368 4.18 12.71 -8.07
N ALA A 369 2.86 12.56 -7.85
CA ALA A 369 2.29 11.41 -7.17
C ALA A 369 2.57 10.10 -7.92
N GLN A 370 2.44 10.10 -9.24
CA GLN A 370 2.77 8.95 -10.08
C GLN A 370 4.23 8.55 -9.90
N GLN A 371 5.17 9.49 -9.99
CA GLN A 371 6.60 9.22 -9.77
C GLN A 371 6.90 8.62 -8.39
N VAL A 372 6.12 8.94 -7.36
CA VAL A 372 6.33 8.44 -6.00
C VAL A 372 5.69 7.07 -5.76
N PHE A 373 4.43 6.88 -6.18
CA PHE A 373 3.64 5.69 -5.85
C PHE A 373 3.70 4.60 -6.91
N ALA A 374 3.88 5.01 -8.16
CA ALA A 374 4.08 4.15 -9.30
C ALA A 374 5.31 4.66 -10.08
N PRO A 375 6.50 4.74 -9.43
CA PRO A 375 7.70 5.16 -10.12
C PRO A 375 7.80 4.31 -11.37
N GLU A 376 7.92 4.97 -12.52
CA GLU A 376 8.28 4.28 -13.74
C GLU A 376 9.48 3.41 -13.37
N SER A 377 9.31 2.09 -13.48
CA SER A 377 10.44 1.20 -13.32
C SER A 377 11.52 1.75 -14.25
N PRO A 378 12.82 1.76 -13.90
CA PRO A 378 13.88 2.16 -14.84
C PRO A 378 13.90 1.31 -16.15
N ILE A 379 12.94 0.41 -16.31
CA ILE A 379 12.61 -0.43 -17.46
C ILE A 379 11.50 0.18 -18.35
N SER A 380 10.90 1.33 -17.99
CA SER A 380 9.92 2.07 -18.82
C SER A 380 10.59 2.89 -19.94
N LYS A 381 11.65 2.37 -20.55
CA LYS A 381 11.81 2.61 -21.99
C LYS A 381 10.77 1.72 -22.68
N PRO A 382 10.12 2.16 -23.77
CA PRO A 382 9.11 1.34 -24.44
C PRO A 382 9.69 -0.05 -24.61
N THR A 383 9.02 -1.06 -24.06
CA THR A 383 9.42 -2.45 -24.12
C THR A 383 9.77 -2.71 -25.58
N ALA A 384 11.07 -2.78 -25.90
CA ALA A 384 11.49 -3.38 -27.14
C ALA A 384 10.83 -4.75 -27.09
N ILE A 385 9.86 -4.99 -27.97
CA ILE A 385 9.11 -6.24 -28.02
C ILE A 385 10.18 -7.34 -27.97
N LEU A 386 10.30 -8.02 -26.82
CA LEU A 386 11.38 -8.97 -26.62
C LEU A 386 11.21 -10.02 -27.71
N ARG A 387 12.17 -10.07 -28.63
CA ARG A 387 12.02 -10.89 -29.82
C ARG A 387 12.13 -12.34 -29.40
N GLN A 388 11.26 -13.19 -29.91
CA GLN A 388 11.32 -14.61 -29.61
C GLN A 388 12.55 -15.22 -30.29
N ALA A 389 13.29 -16.07 -29.60
CA ALA A 389 14.50 -16.70 -30.16
C ALA A 389 14.21 -17.62 -31.37
N ASN A 390 12.96 -18.06 -31.55
CA ASN A 390 12.51 -18.81 -32.73
C ASN A 390 11.88 -17.93 -33.82
N ALA A 391 11.95 -16.60 -33.69
CA ALA A 391 11.64 -15.71 -34.82
C ALA A 391 12.69 -15.94 -35.93
N PRO A 392 12.28 -16.08 -37.20
CA PRO A 392 13.16 -16.40 -38.33
C PRO A 392 14.47 -15.60 -38.39
N ASP A 393 14.36 -14.29 -38.23
CA ASP A 393 15.44 -13.33 -38.32
C ASP A 393 16.39 -13.38 -37.10
N VAL A 394 15.85 -13.56 -35.89
CA VAL A 394 16.64 -13.75 -34.65
C VAL A 394 17.40 -15.07 -34.69
N PHE A 395 16.72 -16.16 -35.05
CA PHE A 395 17.31 -17.49 -35.13
C PHE A 395 18.46 -17.52 -36.13
N LEU A 396 18.26 -16.99 -37.35
CA LEU A 396 19.31 -16.94 -38.37
C LEU A 396 20.47 -16.04 -37.95
N ALA A 397 20.23 -14.89 -37.31
CA ALA A 397 21.30 -14.03 -36.83
C ALA A 397 22.21 -14.74 -35.83
N ILE A 398 21.62 -15.46 -34.87
CA ILE A 398 22.36 -16.28 -33.89
C ILE A 398 23.13 -17.39 -34.61
N MET A 399 22.48 -18.12 -35.52
CA MET A 399 23.11 -19.25 -36.19
C MET A 399 24.22 -18.85 -37.16
N ARG A 400 24.10 -17.70 -37.83
CA ARG A 400 25.17 -17.11 -38.66
C ARG A 400 26.39 -16.76 -37.81
N LYS A 401 26.17 -16.11 -36.67
CA LYS A 401 27.24 -15.78 -35.73
C LYS A 401 27.92 -17.05 -35.23
N LEU A 402 27.16 -18.03 -34.74
CA LEU A 402 27.73 -19.29 -34.25
C LEU A 402 28.49 -20.05 -35.36
N ALA A 403 27.99 -20.07 -36.59
CA ALA A 403 28.69 -20.71 -37.70
C ALA A 403 30.00 -20.00 -38.08
N ALA A 404 30.06 -18.67 -37.94
CA ALA A 404 31.27 -17.88 -38.17
C ALA A 404 32.28 -18.06 -37.02
N ASP A 405 31.82 -17.94 -35.76
CA ASP A 405 32.65 -18.06 -34.55
C ASP A 405 33.24 -19.48 -34.39
N HIS A 406 32.58 -20.48 -34.95
CA HIS A 406 32.98 -21.89 -34.89
C HIS A 406 33.34 -22.49 -36.26
N SER A 407 33.73 -21.68 -37.24
CA SER A 407 34.06 -22.13 -38.60
C SER A 407 35.11 -23.26 -38.61
N ASP A 408 36.16 -23.13 -37.80
CA ASP A 408 37.24 -24.12 -37.64
C ASP A 408 36.77 -25.44 -37.00
N SER A 409 35.59 -25.41 -36.38
CA SER A 409 34.96 -26.55 -35.69
C SER A 409 33.82 -27.18 -36.52
N ILE A 410 33.63 -26.71 -37.76
CA ILE A 410 32.68 -27.30 -38.71
C ILE A 410 33.42 -28.23 -39.67
N VAL A 411 33.04 -29.50 -39.65
CA VAL A 411 33.65 -30.51 -40.53
C VAL A 411 33.24 -30.25 -42.00
N PRO A 412 34.20 -30.16 -42.93
CA PRO A 412 33.92 -30.02 -44.36
C PRO A 412 33.06 -31.15 -44.93
N GLU A 413 32.52 -30.90 -46.10
CA GLU A 413 31.80 -31.92 -46.86
C GLU A 413 32.74 -33.06 -47.28
N GLY A 414 32.23 -34.30 -47.24
CA GLY A 414 33.00 -35.49 -47.60
C GLY A 414 33.92 -36.05 -46.50
N GLN A 415 34.27 -35.26 -45.48
CA GLN A 415 35.09 -35.72 -44.36
C GLN A 415 34.26 -36.42 -43.27
N GLU A 416 34.85 -37.42 -42.60
CA GLU A 416 34.20 -38.14 -41.51
C GLU A 416 34.07 -37.27 -40.25
N CYS A 417 32.90 -37.33 -39.60
CA CYS A 417 32.69 -36.69 -38.31
C CYS A 417 33.19 -37.62 -37.21
N VAL A 418 34.20 -37.19 -36.45
CA VAL A 418 34.60 -37.84 -35.20
C VAL A 418 34.15 -36.96 -34.04
N LYS A 419 33.54 -37.52 -32.99
CA LYS A 419 33.08 -36.73 -31.83
C LYS A 419 34.30 -36.27 -31.02
N HIS A 420 34.73 -35.02 -31.21
CA HIS A 420 35.84 -34.38 -30.49
C HIS A 420 35.32 -33.26 -29.58
N LYS A 421 36.14 -32.82 -28.62
CA LYS A 421 35.75 -31.89 -27.54
C LYS A 421 35.22 -30.53 -28.03
N ASN A 422 35.52 -30.16 -29.28
CA ASN A 422 35.14 -28.88 -29.89
C ASN A 422 34.24 -29.02 -31.13
N PHE A 423 33.63 -30.19 -31.39
CA PHE A 423 32.79 -30.36 -32.57
C PHE A 423 31.54 -29.45 -32.52
N PHE A 424 31.36 -28.61 -33.54
CA PHE A 424 30.18 -27.74 -33.66
C PHE A 424 29.12 -28.32 -34.60
N GLY A 425 29.53 -28.76 -35.79
CA GLY A 425 28.64 -29.33 -36.80
C GLY A 425 29.39 -29.81 -38.04
N ALA A 426 28.67 -30.19 -39.08
CA ALA A 426 29.27 -30.59 -40.35
C ALA A 426 28.44 -30.12 -41.56
N TRP A 427 29.13 -29.78 -42.65
CA TRP A 427 28.49 -29.51 -43.93
C TRP A 427 28.10 -30.83 -44.62
N ARG A 428 26.82 -30.99 -44.96
CA ARG A 428 26.29 -32.20 -45.61
C ARG A 428 25.28 -31.85 -46.69
N THR A 429 25.43 -32.46 -47.87
CA THR A 429 24.36 -32.47 -48.87
C THR A 429 23.32 -33.54 -48.54
N ILE A 430 22.06 -33.11 -48.44
CA ILE A 430 20.91 -33.98 -48.12
C ILE A 430 19.77 -33.66 -49.08
N SER A 431 19.50 -34.54 -50.05
CA SER A 431 18.52 -34.29 -51.12
C SER A 431 18.89 -33.06 -51.93
N ASP A 432 20.11 -33.03 -52.47
CA ASP A 432 20.67 -31.98 -53.33
C ASP A 432 20.76 -30.56 -52.74
N VAL A 433 20.48 -30.41 -51.44
CA VAL A 433 20.66 -29.16 -50.71
C VAL A 433 21.76 -29.32 -49.67
N ARG A 434 22.68 -28.36 -49.62
CA ARG A 434 23.76 -28.31 -48.63
C ARG A 434 23.25 -27.73 -47.30
N TYR A 435 23.44 -28.46 -46.21
CA TYR A 435 23.04 -28.05 -44.86
C TYR A 435 24.24 -28.00 -43.91
N LEU A 436 24.19 -27.09 -42.93
CA LEU A 436 24.94 -27.22 -41.69
C LEU A 436 24.15 -28.13 -40.76
N VAL A 437 24.71 -29.29 -40.41
CA VAL A 437 24.06 -30.30 -39.57
C VAL A 437 24.75 -30.37 -38.21
N MET A 438 23.98 -30.23 -37.13
CA MET A 438 24.46 -30.27 -35.75
C MET A 438 23.66 -31.28 -34.94
N GLU A 439 24.30 -31.99 -34.01
CA GLU A 439 23.59 -32.79 -33.01
C GLU A 439 22.71 -31.86 -32.15
N GLU A 440 21.44 -32.23 -31.93
CA GLU A 440 20.46 -31.33 -31.30
C GLU A 440 20.89 -30.89 -29.89
N ASP A 441 21.48 -31.79 -29.09
CA ASP A 441 21.98 -31.45 -27.76
C ASP A 441 23.14 -30.44 -27.79
N ALA A 442 24.05 -30.59 -28.75
CA ALA A 442 25.15 -29.64 -28.94
C ALA A 442 24.63 -28.28 -29.41
N TRP A 443 23.69 -28.29 -30.37
CA TRP A 443 23.02 -27.07 -30.82
C TRP A 443 22.34 -26.32 -29.67
N VAL A 444 21.59 -27.00 -28.80
CA VAL A 444 20.94 -26.38 -27.63
C VAL A 444 21.96 -25.69 -26.74
N GLN A 445 23.09 -26.33 -26.45
CA GLN A 445 24.11 -25.76 -25.58
C GLN A 445 24.69 -24.45 -26.14
N TRP A 446 25.09 -24.45 -27.41
CA TRP A 446 25.64 -23.28 -28.08
C TRP A 446 24.59 -22.18 -28.27
N PHE A 447 23.39 -22.54 -28.71
CA PHE A 447 22.30 -21.60 -28.96
C PHE A 447 21.82 -20.93 -27.68
N SER A 448 21.56 -21.70 -26.61
CA SER A 448 21.15 -21.14 -25.32
C SER A 448 22.23 -20.26 -24.69
N LYS A 449 23.51 -20.60 -24.88
CA LYS A 449 24.62 -19.76 -24.43
C LYS A 449 24.62 -18.41 -25.15
N GLU A 450 24.44 -18.41 -26.47
CA GLU A 450 24.43 -17.19 -27.26
C GLU A 450 23.20 -16.31 -26.96
N VAL A 451 22.01 -16.91 -26.83
CA VAL A 451 20.79 -16.17 -26.43
C VAL A 451 20.94 -15.53 -25.05
N LYS A 452 21.62 -16.18 -24.10
CA LYS A 452 21.85 -15.63 -22.75
C LYS A 452 22.65 -14.32 -22.77
N HIS A 453 23.46 -14.09 -23.80
CA HIS A 453 24.21 -12.85 -23.99
C HIS A 453 23.39 -11.72 -24.64
N MET A 454 22.18 -12.02 -25.15
CA MET A 454 21.28 -11.06 -25.79
C MET A 454 20.24 -10.53 -24.81
N LYS A 455 20.33 -9.24 -24.48
CA LYS A 455 19.39 -8.59 -23.53
C LYS A 455 17.98 -8.38 -24.09
N GLU A 456 17.80 -8.48 -25.40
CA GLU A 456 16.56 -8.15 -26.13
C GLU A 456 15.80 -9.39 -26.63
N VAL A 457 16.28 -10.61 -26.32
CA VAL A 457 15.72 -11.87 -26.81
C VAL A 457 15.24 -12.73 -25.64
N VAL A 458 14.04 -13.30 -25.75
CA VAL A 458 13.51 -14.22 -24.74
C VAL A 458 14.30 -15.52 -24.73
N SER A 459 14.88 -15.88 -23.57
CA SER A 459 15.60 -17.16 -23.40
C SER A 459 14.64 -18.35 -23.59
N PRO A 460 14.89 -19.24 -24.56
CA PRO A 460 14.02 -20.39 -24.80
C PRO A 460 14.26 -21.48 -23.75
N LYS A 461 13.20 -22.21 -23.40
CA LYS A 461 13.30 -23.45 -22.62
C LYS A 461 13.51 -24.62 -23.57
N LEU A 462 14.66 -25.28 -23.52
CA LEU A 462 15.05 -26.35 -24.45
C LEU A 462 15.47 -27.65 -23.71
N ASP A 463 14.99 -27.83 -22.48
CA ASP A 463 15.44 -28.88 -21.55
C ASP A 463 14.92 -30.28 -21.90
N SER A 464 13.86 -30.36 -22.72
CA SER A 464 13.23 -31.62 -23.11
C SER A 464 12.90 -31.68 -24.59
N GLY A 465 12.79 -32.90 -25.14
CA GLY A 465 12.45 -33.12 -26.55
C GLY A 465 11.13 -32.47 -26.97
N ASN A 466 10.11 -32.44 -26.11
CA ASN A 466 8.83 -31.79 -26.40
C ASN A 466 8.97 -30.26 -26.53
N GLN A 467 9.78 -29.64 -25.67
CA GLN A 467 10.04 -28.20 -25.73
C GLN A 467 10.87 -27.84 -26.98
N ARG A 468 11.86 -28.66 -27.33
CA ARG A 468 12.65 -28.49 -28.56
C ARG A 468 11.78 -28.64 -29.81
N SER A 469 10.89 -29.63 -29.85
CA SER A 469 9.90 -29.76 -30.94
C SER A 469 9.04 -28.51 -31.08
N ALA A 470 8.53 -27.97 -29.97
CA ALA A 470 7.70 -26.76 -29.98
C ALA A 470 8.49 -25.53 -30.48
N PHE A 471 9.76 -25.41 -30.09
CA PHE A 471 10.65 -24.34 -30.55
C PHE A 471 10.95 -24.43 -32.05
N LEU A 472 11.29 -25.63 -32.54
CA LEU A 472 11.73 -25.88 -33.92
C LEU A 472 10.57 -25.89 -34.93
N ARG A 473 9.33 -26.16 -34.51
CA ARG A 473 8.15 -26.22 -35.38
C ARG A 473 7.97 -25.00 -36.31
N PRO A 474 7.88 -23.75 -35.81
CA PRO A 474 7.72 -22.59 -36.69
C PRO A 474 8.90 -22.38 -37.65
N LEU A 475 10.12 -22.77 -37.25
CA LEU A 475 11.31 -22.69 -38.09
C LEU A 475 11.26 -23.72 -39.24
N GLY A 476 10.77 -24.93 -38.95
CA GLY A 476 10.58 -25.98 -39.95
C GLY A 476 9.42 -25.69 -40.90
N GLU A 477 8.35 -25.06 -40.42
CA GLU A 477 7.25 -24.53 -41.26
C GLU A 477 7.73 -23.43 -42.19
N SER A 478 8.67 -22.60 -41.74
CA SER A 478 9.30 -21.53 -42.54
C SER A 478 10.47 -22.02 -43.41
N ALA A 479 10.68 -23.33 -43.53
CA ALA A 479 11.78 -23.96 -44.27
C ALA A 479 13.21 -23.51 -43.87
N LEU A 480 13.39 -22.91 -42.68
CA LEU A 480 14.69 -22.50 -42.16
C LEU A 480 15.50 -23.67 -41.60
N ILE A 481 14.83 -24.77 -41.30
CA ILE A 481 15.45 -26.03 -40.90
C ILE A 481 14.81 -27.18 -41.67
N LYS A 482 15.56 -28.25 -41.92
CA LYS A 482 15.01 -29.48 -42.50
C LYS A 482 14.11 -30.17 -41.48
N LYS A 483 12.91 -30.59 -41.91
CA LYS A 483 11.96 -31.40 -41.13
C LYS A 483 11.74 -32.79 -41.75
N SER A 484 11.22 -33.73 -40.98
CA SER A 484 10.84 -35.07 -41.46
C SER A 484 9.32 -35.20 -41.49
N GLY A 485 8.69 -34.93 -42.64
CA GLY A 485 7.23 -34.85 -42.73
C GLY A 485 6.68 -33.77 -41.80
N ASP A 486 5.76 -34.16 -40.91
CA ASP A 486 5.15 -33.27 -39.90
C ASP A 486 5.97 -33.18 -38.59
N ASN A 487 7.04 -33.98 -38.45
CA ASN A 487 7.87 -33.92 -37.27
C ASN A 487 8.94 -32.81 -37.41
N PRO A 488 8.91 -31.78 -36.55
CA PRO A 488 9.89 -30.69 -36.61
C PRO A 488 11.31 -31.11 -36.20
N ARG A 489 11.47 -32.29 -35.58
CA ARG A 489 12.79 -32.84 -35.24
C ARG A 489 13.27 -33.80 -36.32
N TYR A 490 14.45 -33.52 -36.87
CA TYR A 490 15.03 -34.27 -37.98
C TYR A 490 16.02 -35.33 -37.48
N ARG A 491 16.02 -36.51 -38.10
CA ARG A 491 16.94 -37.61 -37.80
C ARG A 491 17.94 -37.78 -38.93
N TYR A 492 19.22 -37.81 -38.59
CA TYR A 492 20.31 -37.97 -39.55
C TYR A 492 21.49 -38.67 -38.89
N ASP A 493 22.12 -39.60 -39.59
CA ASP A 493 23.33 -40.28 -39.12
C ASP A 493 24.57 -39.42 -39.39
N LEU A 494 24.76 -38.40 -38.55
CA LEU A 494 25.85 -37.44 -38.69
C LEU A 494 27.23 -38.09 -38.60
N PHE A 495 27.35 -39.18 -37.83
CA PHE A 495 28.61 -39.86 -37.53
C PHE A 495 28.79 -41.17 -38.33
N LYS A 496 27.86 -41.52 -39.23
CA LYS A 496 27.88 -42.76 -40.04
C LYS A 496 28.10 -44.04 -39.22
N ASN A 497 27.59 -44.08 -37.99
CA ASN A 497 27.77 -45.19 -37.06
C ASN A 497 26.49 -46.02 -36.88
N GLY A 498 25.49 -45.84 -37.75
CA GLY A 498 24.21 -46.55 -37.69
C GLY A 498 23.24 -46.00 -36.64
N THR A 499 23.49 -44.81 -36.08
CA THR A 499 22.66 -44.24 -35.00
C THR A 499 21.50 -43.36 -35.49
N ARG A 500 21.19 -43.39 -36.79
CA ARG A 500 20.11 -42.58 -37.41
C ARG A 500 18.81 -42.58 -36.59
N GLU A 501 18.40 -43.74 -36.08
CA GLU A 501 17.14 -43.90 -35.36
C GLU A 501 17.13 -43.29 -33.95
N LYS A 502 18.30 -42.97 -33.39
CA LYS A 502 18.46 -42.48 -32.02
C LYS A 502 18.95 -41.03 -31.94
N THR A 503 19.47 -40.48 -33.03
CA THR A 503 20.13 -39.17 -33.04
C THR A 503 19.25 -38.13 -33.74
N TYR A 504 18.84 -37.12 -32.98
CA TYR A 504 18.19 -35.93 -33.53
C TYR A 504 19.23 -34.86 -33.87
N VAL A 505 19.01 -34.19 -35.00
CA VAL A 505 19.88 -33.12 -35.49
C VAL A 505 19.07 -31.90 -35.85
N VAL A 506 19.73 -30.74 -35.86
CA VAL A 506 19.24 -29.52 -36.49
C VAL A 506 20.03 -29.32 -37.78
N ALA A 507 19.33 -29.22 -38.91
CA ALA A 507 19.93 -29.04 -40.23
C ALA A 507 19.44 -27.72 -40.84
N ILE A 508 20.34 -26.76 -41.04
CA ILE A 508 20.04 -25.41 -41.56
C ILE A 508 20.59 -25.29 -42.97
N PRO A 509 19.80 -24.87 -43.99
CA PRO A 509 20.30 -24.68 -45.35
C PRO A 509 21.47 -23.69 -45.39
N ALA A 510 22.51 -24.00 -46.17
CA ALA A 510 23.68 -23.15 -46.30
C ALA A 510 23.32 -21.74 -46.79
N ASP A 511 22.37 -21.64 -47.73
CA ASP A 511 21.92 -20.36 -48.31
C ASP A 511 21.29 -19.44 -47.26
N SER A 512 20.66 -20.00 -46.23
CA SER A 512 20.10 -19.20 -45.12
C SER A 512 21.19 -18.62 -44.21
N LEU A 513 22.38 -19.21 -44.20
CA LEU A 513 23.53 -18.80 -43.39
C LEU A 513 24.49 -17.87 -44.14
N GLN A 514 24.33 -17.70 -45.45
CA GLN A 514 25.04 -16.70 -46.24
C GLN A 514 24.31 -15.36 -46.12
N ALA A 515 25.04 -14.25 -45.91
CA ALA A 515 24.43 -12.92 -45.86
C ALA A 515 23.78 -12.58 -47.21
N PRO A 516 22.68 -11.82 -47.27
CA PRO A 516 22.23 -11.26 -48.53
C PRO A 516 23.37 -10.43 -49.13
N ALA A 517 23.66 -10.62 -50.41
CA ALA A 517 24.53 -9.71 -51.15
C ALA A 517 24.00 -8.28 -50.96
N ALA A 518 24.90 -7.38 -50.58
CA ALA A 518 24.62 -5.99 -50.27
C ALA A 518 23.97 -5.22 -51.42
#